data_AF-A0AA36IVG4-F1
#
_entry.id   AF-A0AA36IVG4-F1
#
_cell.length_a   1.000
_cell.length_b   1.000
_cell.length_c   1.000
_cell.angle_alpha   90.00
_cell.angle_beta   90.00
_cell.angle_gamma   90.00
#
_symmetry.space_group_name_H-M   'P 1'
#
loop_
_entity.id
_entity.type
_entity.pdbx_description
1 polymer ?
#
loop_
_entity_poly.entity_id
_entity_poly.type
_entity_poly.pdbx_seq_one_letter_code
_entity_poly.pdbx_strand_id
1 'polypeptide(L)'
;MRAPDKSKANSTGNSSEACCLPTCSQVTCDPGFTYNDLTVDQPGSTKQECCVKTCELFECDEQHGWEIPAKKRHRKADKADDCCEPLCRHHECGAGWSKDVSKDDLFDPSDETCCLMQCQQVQCPEGWTADPAKRNEISSSEDFCCLPPCSSHNCSIAGYANAGAGAFGRSNGECCQKTCSLHSCSKGLRAVEGRSALSPSDDERCCEPEGCSKLRSLTKLSDGTCNSLSKEDCDSHYYGSFAKSENKTIWAPCSFDFGYNLCRLGTELVGCAE
;
A
#
# COMPACT_ATOMS: atom_id res chain seq x y z
N MET A 1 -49.17 -21.87 23.63
CA MET A 1 -50.33 -21.23 24.30
C MET A 1 -50.84 -22.20 25.37
N ARG A 2 -50.51 -21.97 26.65
CA ARG A 2 -51.04 -22.78 27.76
C ARG A 2 -52.41 -22.23 28.16
N ALA A 3 -53.40 -23.11 28.25
CA ALA A 3 -54.76 -22.76 28.69
C ALA A 3 -54.76 -22.34 30.18
N PRO A 4 -55.56 -21.33 30.58
CA PRO A 4 -55.68 -20.94 31.98
C PRO A 4 -56.41 -22.03 32.78
N ASP A 5 -55.79 -22.43 33.88
CA ASP A 5 -56.33 -23.37 34.85
C ASP A 5 -57.52 -22.72 35.58
N LYS A 6 -58.73 -23.27 35.38
CA LYS A 6 -60.01 -22.74 35.91
C LYS A 6 -60.34 -23.22 37.33
N SER A 7 -59.39 -23.80 38.07
CA SER A 7 -59.68 -24.52 39.31
C SER A 7 -59.64 -23.70 40.62
N LYS A 8 -59.56 -22.37 40.57
CA LYS A 8 -59.70 -21.50 41.76
C LYS A 8 -60.73 -20.39 41.56
N ALA A 9 -62.00 -20.77 41.47
CA ALA A 9 -63.12 -19.85 41.66
C ALA A 9 -63.93 -20.35 42.88
N ASN A 10 -64.26 -19.42 43.79
CA ASN A 10 -65.10 -19.60 44.99
C ASN A 10 -64.43 -20.03 46.30
N SER A 11 -63.47 -19.23 46.77
CA SER A 11 -63.35 -18.98 48.22
C SER A 11 -63.72 -17.53 48.50
N THR A 12 -65.00 -17.28 48.78
CA THR A 12 -65.49 -15.98 49.27
C THR A 12 -65.06 -15.78 50.72
N GLY A 13 -63.84 -15.28 50.91
CA GLY A 13 -63.41 -14.72 52.19
C GLY A 13 -64.20 -13.45 52.48
N ASN A 14 -64.91 -13.41 53.59
CA ASN A 14 -65.86 -12.35 53.96
C ASN A 14 -65.19 -11.12 54.61
N SER A 15 -63.90 -10.89 54.37
CA SER A 15 -63.21 -9.67 54.80
C SER A 15 -62.78 -8.86 53.58
N SER A 16 -63.07 -7.56 53.61
CA SER A 16 -62.67 -6.58 52.58
C SER A 16 -61.15 -6.54 52.35
N GLU A 17 -60.36 -7.09 53.28
CA GLU A 17 -58.90 -7.22 53.19
C GLU A 17 -58.44 -8.38 52.29
N ALA A 18 -59.27 -9.40 52.03
CA ALA A 18 -58.90 -10.55 51.20
C ALA A 18 -59.14 -10.35 49.69
N CYS A 19 -59.91 -9.33 49.29
CA CYS A 19 -60.34 -9.14 47.90
C CYS A 19 -59.47 -8.17 47.07
N CYS A 20 -58.60 -7.38 47.69
CA CYS A 20 -57.85 -6.31 47.02
C CYS A 20 -56.35 -6.43 47.29
N LEU A 21 -55.71 -7.52 46.83
CA LEU A 21 -54.25 -7.54 46.81
C LEU A 21 -53.75 -6.46 45.85
N PRO A 22 -52.79 -5.62 46.26
CA PRO A 22 -52.20 -4.65 45.35
C PRO A 22 -51.58 -5.39 44.15
N THR A 23 -51.75 -4.82 42.98
CA THR A 23 -51.05 -5.24 41.76
C THR A 23 -49.69 -4.59 41.70
N CYS A 24 -48.75 -5.20 40.96
CA CYS A 24 -47.43 -4.61 40.80
C CYS A 24 -47.43 -3.21 40.18
N SER A 25 -48.44 -2.84 39.41
CA SER A 25 -48.65 -1.47 38.91
C SER A 25 -48.87 -0.41 40.00
N GLN A 26 -49.18 -0.80 41.23
CA GLN A 26 -49.33 0.11 42.38
C GLN A 26 -48.03 0.27 43.19
N VAL A 27 -46.99 -0.53 42.90
CA VAL A 27 -45.71 -0.49 43.61
C VAL A 27 -44.79 0.55 42.96
N THR A 28 -44.33 1.54 43.70
CA THR A 28 -43.33 2.49 43.18
C THR A 28 -41.93 1.87 43.24
N CYS A 29 -41.29 1.74 42.07
CA CYS A 29 -39.92 1.27 41.96
C CYS A 29 -38.90 2.35 42.39
N ASP A 30 -37.80 1.92 43.00
CA ASP A 30 -36.70 2.81 43.40
C ASP A 30 -35.88 3.29 42.17
N PRO A 31 -35.09 4.38 42.28
CA PRO A 31 -34.15 4.77 41.24
C PRO A 31 -33.26 3.59 40.80
N GLY A 32 -33.09 3.41 39.49
CA GLY A 32 -32.39 2.25 38.90
C GLY A 32 -33.23 0.98 38.78
N PHE A 33 -34.53 1.03 39.11
CA PHE A 33 -35.48 -0.04 38.86
C PHE A 33 -36.62 0.43 37.94
N THR A 34 -37.22 -0.50 37.20
CA THR A 34 -38.40 -0.27 36.37
C THR A 34 -39.38 -1.42 36.49
N TYR A 35 -40.64 -1.22 36.13
CA TYR A 35 -41.67 -2.27 36.23
C TYR A 35 -41.29 -3.51 35.42
N ASN A 36 -41.57 -4.68 35.98
CA ASN A 36 -41.50 -5.92 35.23
C ASN A 36 -42.76 -6.05 34.36
N ASP A 37 -42.60 -6.02 33.03
CA ASP A 37 -43.73 -6.06 32.10
C ASP A 37 -44.52 -7.38 32.21
N LEU A 38 -43.89 -8.45 32.72
CA LEU A 38 -44.51 -9.75 32.90
C LEU A 38 -45.39 -9.84 34.15
N THR A 39 -45.13 -9.00 35.16
CA THR A 39 -45.83 -9.06 36.46
C THR A 39 -46.62 -7.80 36.78
N VAL A 40 -46.58 -6.76 35.95
CA VAL A 40 -47.23 -5.45 36.20
C VAL A 40 -48.72 -5.57 36.59
N ASP A 41 -49.46 -6.49 35.98
CA ASP A 41 -50.88 -6.75 36.26
C ASP A 41 -51.12 -7.92 37.23
N GLN A 42 -50.06 -8.56 37.72
CA GLN A 42 -50.16 -9.65 38.67
C GLN A 42 -50.22 -9.12 40.11
N PRO A 43 -50.88 -9.84 41.04
CA PRO A 43 -50.83 -9.53 42.46
C PRO A 43 -49.37 -9.56 42.95
N GLY A 44 -48.93 -8.49 43.58
CA GLY A 44 -47.56 -8.34 44.08
C GLY A 44 -47.48 -7.12 44.97
N SER A 45 -46.78 -7.27 46.09
CA SER A 45 -46.71 -6.22 47.12
C SER A 45 -45.29 -5.77 47.43
N THR A 46 -44.30 -6.51 46.91
CA THR A 46 -42.89 -6.22 47.14
C THR A 46 -42.23 -5.67 45.88
N LYS A 47 -41.22 -4.81 46.06
CA LYS A 47 -40.44 -4.27 44.95
C LYS A 47 -39.70 -5.37 44.19
N GLN A 48 -39.28 -6.43 44.88
CA GLN A 48 -38.58 -7.57 44.27
C GLN A 48 -39.47 -8.37 43.30
N GLU A 49 -40.78 -8.46 43.56
CA GLU A 49 -41.74 -9.14 42.67
C GLU A 49 -42.12 -8.28 41.46
N CYS A 50 -42.15 -6.96 41.66
CA CYS A 50 -42.79 -6.02 40.74
C CYS A 50 -41.83 -5.18 39.90
N CYS A 51 -40.58 -5.06 40.34
CA CYS A 51 -39.57 -4.22 39.72
C CYS A 51 -38.36 -5.06 39.29
N VAL A 52 -37.81 -4.76 38.12
CA VAL A 52 -36.54 -5.30 37.62
C VAL A 52 -35.47 -4.22 37.64
N LYS A 53 -34.22 -4.64 37.86
CA LYS A 53 -33.07 -3.74 37.82
C LYS A 53 -32.88 -3.21 36.40
N THR A 54 -32.49 -1.95 36.29
CA THR A 54 -31.92 -1.41 35.06
C THR A 54 -30.39 -1.50 35.11
N CYS A 55 -29.75 -1.35 33.96
CA CYS A 55 -28.30 -1.40 33.85
C CYS A 55 -27.56 -0.44 34.79
N GLU A 56 -28.13 0.72 35.10
CA GLU A 56 -27.58 1.68 36.07
C GLU A 56 -27.19 1.09 37.44
N LEU A 57 -27.78 -0.03 37.86
CA LEU A 57 -27.47 -0.69 39.14
C LEU A 57 -26.39 -1.78 39.04
N PHE A 58 -25.86 -2.05 37.85
CA PHE A 58 -24.80 -3.04 37.67
C PHE A 58 -23.44 -2.36 37.67
N GLU A 59 -22.44 -3.02 38.26
CA GLU A 59 -21.05 -2.61 38.21
C GLU A 59 -20.37 -3.36 37.06
N CYS A 60 -19.66 -2.64 36.21
CA CYS A 60 -18.84 -3.22 35.16
C CYS A 60 -17.39 -3.35 35.61
N ASP A 61 -16.66 -4.28 34.99
CA ASP A 61 -15.25 -4.48 35.29
C ASP A 61 -14.40 -3.40 34.62
N GLU A 62 -14.21 -2.29 35.33
CA GLU A 62 -13.40 -1.17 34.88
C GLU A 62 -11.93 -1.55 34.63
N GLN A 63 -11.40 -2.58 35.31
CA GLN A 63 -10.01 -3.04 35.13
C GLN A 63 -9.80 -3.65 33.75
N HIS A 64 -10.85 -4.24 33.18
CA HIS A 64 -10.86 -4.80 31.83
C HIS A 64 -11.54 -3.88 30.81
N GLY A 65 -11.86 -2.63 31.17
CA GLY A 65 -12.39 -1.65 30.22
C GLY A 65 -13.86 -1.75 29.92
N TRP A 66 -14.64 -2.36 30.80
CA TRP A 66 -16.08 -2.49 30.60
C TRP A 66 -16.80 -1.32 31.25
N GLU A 67 -17.70 -0.68 30.50
CA GLU A 67 -18.54 0.41 31.00
C GLU A 67 -19.98 0.23 30.52
N ILE A 68 -20.93 0.94 31.15
CA ILE A 68 -22.34 0.96 30.72
C ILE A 68 -22.53 2.10 29.72
N PRO A 69 -22.80 1.82 28.43
CA PRO A 69 -23.13 2.85 27.47
C PRO A 69 -24.32 3.69 27.95
N ALA A 70 -24.29 5.01 27.71
CA ALA A 70 -25.40 5.90 28.08
C ALA A 70 -26.76 5.39 27.55
N LYS A 71 -26.78 4.84 26.32
CA LYS A 71 -27.96 4.23 25.68
C LYS A 71 -28.52 3.00 26.41
N LYS A 72 -27.71 2.31 27.24
CA LYS A 72 -28.11 1.10 27.97
C LYS A 72 -28.52 1.35 29.42
N ARG A 73 -28.21 2.50 30.02
CA ARG A 73 -28.41 2.75 31.48
C ARG A 73 -29.80 2.39 32.00
N HIS A 74 -30.85 2.69 31.23
CA HIS A 74 -32.24 2.41 31.62
C HIS A 74 -32.82 1.11 31.04
N ARG A 75 -31.99 0.30 30.38
CA ARG A 75 -32.40 -1.02 29.86
C ARG A 75 -32.56 -1.99 31.03
N LYS A 76 -33.64 -2.77 31.00
CA LYS A 76 -33.89 -3.89 31.92
C LYS A 76 -32.81 -4.95 31.72
N ALA A 77 -32.22 -5.45 32.81
CA ALA A 77 -31.21 -6.48 32.77
C ALA A 77 -31.22 -7.33 34.04
N ASP A 78 -30.87 -8.60 33.88
CA ASP A 78 -30.77 -9.55 34.98
C ASP A 78 -29.30 -9.74 35.42
N LYS A 79 -28.34 -9.43 34.55
CA LYS A 79 -26.90 -9.57 34.79
C LYS A 79 -26.09 -8.44 34.15
N ALA A 80 -24.86 -8.25 34.65
CA ALA A 80 -23.95 -7.20 34.18
C ALA A 80 -23.59 -7.35 32.69
N ASP A 81 -23.43 -8.57 32.17
CA ASP A 81 -23.11 -8.84 30.75
C ASP A 81 -24.12 -8.22 29.77
N ASP A 82 -25.38 -8.06 30.18
CA ASP A 82 -26.42 -7.48 29.31
C ASP A 82 -26.25 -5.96 29.17
N CYS A 83 -25.53 -5.36 30.11
CA CYS A 83 -25.37 -3.92 30.32
C CYS A 83 -24.00 -3.40 29.87
N CYS A 84 -22.96 -4.11 30.27
CA CYS A 84 -21.58 -3.69 30.07
C CYS A 84 -21.16 -3.93 28.61
N GLU A 85 -20.44 -2.98 28.04
CA GLU A 85 -19.78 -3.11 26.74
C GLU A 85 -18.29 -2.75 26.92
N PRO A 86 -17.37 -3.45 26.24
CA PRO A 86 -15.96 -3.11 26.30
C PRO A 86 -15.66 -1.83 25.52
N LEU A 87 -14.71 -1.06 26.02
CA LEU A 87 -14.19 0.14 25.40
C LEU A 87 -13.00 -0.15 24.48
N CYS A 88 -12.84 0.67 23.44
CA CYS A 88 -11.69 0.59 22.55
C CYS A 88 -10.33 0.71 23.23
N ARG A 89 -10.24 1.37 24.38
CA ARG A 89 -8.97 1.51 25.09
C ARG A 89 -8.37 0.16 25.53
N HIS A 90 -9.18 -0.89 25.67
CA HIS A 90 -8.76 -2.26 25.99
C HIS A 90 -8.80 -3.22 24.79
N HIS A 91 -9.13 -2.72 23.60
CA HIS A 91 -9.12 -3.52 22.38
C HIS A 91 -7.68 -3.76 21.90
N GLU A 92 -7.36 -5.02 21.61
CA GLU A 92 -6.08 -5.41 21.01
C GLU A 92 -6.21 -5.45 19.49
N CYS A 93 -5.53 -4.51 18.83
CA CYS A 93 -5.57 -4.41 17.37
C CYS A 93 -4.95 -5.65 16.70
N GLY A 94 -5.62 -6.17 15.67
CA GLY A 94 -5.11 -7.25 14.84
C GLY A 94 -3.81 -6.92 14.10
N ALA A 95 -3.23 -7.93 13.44
CA ALA A 95 -2.01 -7.76 12.65
C ALA A 95 -2.22 -6.73 11.53
N GLY A 96 -1.35 -5.73 11.46
CA GLY A 96 -1.44 -4.65 10.48
C GLY A 96 -2.36 -3.49 10.86
N TRP A 97 -2.77 -3.44 12.12
CA TRP A 97 -3.51 -2.33 12.70
C TRP A 97 -2.72 -1.73 13.87
N SER A 98 -2.94 -0.45 14.13
CA SER A 98 -2.34 0.30 15.24
C SER A 98 -3.45 0.96 16.07
N LYS A 99 -3.32 0.98 17.39
CA LYS A 99 -4.36 1.53 18.28
C LYS A 99 -4.68 2.99 17.97
N ASP A 100 -5.96 3.33 17.85
CA ASP A 100 -6.44 4.71 17.71
C ASP A 100 -6.79 5.29 19.09
N VAL A 101 -5.83 5.94 19.73
CA VAL A 101 -6.03 6.55 21.05
C VAL A 101 -7.12 7.63 21.07
N SER A 102 -7.50 8.19 19.91
CA SER A 102 -8.58 9.18 19.84
C SER A 102 -9.97 8.55 20.01
N LYS A 103 -10.05 7.22 19.94
CA LYS A 103 -11.29 6.44 20.01
C LYS A 103 -11.40 5.59 21.27
N ASP A 104 -10.51 5.77 22.24
CA ASP A 104 -10.41 4.98 23.47
C ASP A 104 -11.74 4.83 24.25
N ASP A 105 -12.65 5.81 24.13
CA ASP A 105 -13.94 5.85 24.83
C ASP A 105 -15.13 5.35 23.98
N LEU A 106 -14.87 4.81 22.78
CA LEU A 106 -15.93 4.25 21.95
C LEU A 106 -16.30 2.83 22.40
N PHE A 107 -17.60 2.55 22.32
CA PHE A 107 -18.21 1.25 22.56
C PHE A 107 -18.38 0.50 21.24
N ASP A 108 -17.36 -0.27 20.85
CA ASP A 108 -17.40 -1.30 19.79
C ASP A 108 -15.98 -1.86 19.60
N PRO A 109 -15.63 -3.03 20.18
CA PRO A 109 -14.27 -3.58 20.17
C PRO A 109 -13.95 -4.28 18.83
N SER A 110 -14.02 -3.53 17.73
CA SER A 110 -13.60 -3.98 16.41
C SER A 110 -12.33 -3.26 15.97
N ASP A 111 -11.53 -3.88 15.11
CA ASP A 111 -10.34 -3.22 14.55
C ASP A 111 -10.73 -1.98 13.73
N GLU A 112 -11.84 -2.07 12.99
CA GLU A 112 -12.37 -0.97 12.17
C GLU A 112 -12.78 0.24 13.02
N THR A 113 -13.33 0.00 14.22
CA THR A 113 -13.68 1.07 15.14
C THR A 113 -12.48 1.52 15.94
N CYS A 114 -11.74 0.65 16.62
CA CYS A 114 -10.74 1.02 17.64
C CYS A 114 -9.32 1.24 17.11
N CYS A 115 -9.04 0.88 15.87
CA CYS A 115 -7.69 0.88 15.33
C CYS A 115 -7.60 1.68 14.03
N LEU A 116 -6.36 1.95 13.63
CA LEU A 116 -5.98 2.56 12.38
C LEU A 116 -5.21 1.53 11.55
N MET A 117 -5.62 1.39 10.29
CA MET A 117 -5.01 0.43 9.36
C MET A 117 -3.62 0.91 8.92
N GLN A 118 -2.65 0.00 8.89
CA GLN A 118 -1.33 0.25 8.32
C GLN A 118 -1.36 0.02 6.81
N CYS A 119 -0.49 0.72 6.07
CA CYS A 119 -0.43 0.62 4.62
C CYS A 119 -0.20 -0.80 4.08
N GLN A 120 0.43 -1.69 4.85
CA GLN A 120 0.59 -3.10 4.45
C GLN A 120 -0.74 -3.86 4.28
N GLN A 121 -1.83 -3.39 4.89
CA GLN A 121 -3.16 -3.98 4.75
C GLN A 121 -4.01 -3.30 3.67
N VAL A 122 -3.55 -2.17 3.11
CA VAL A 122 -4.27 -1.48 2.05
C VAL A 122 -4.15 -2.27 0.75
N GLN A 123 -5.30 -2.64 0.19
CA GLN A 123 -5.37 -3.24 -1.13
C GLN A 123 -5.19 -2.17 -2.20
N CYS A 124 -4.12 -2.27 -2.99
CA CYS A 124 -3.87 -1.29 -4.05
C CYS A 124 -4.82 -1.50 -5.26
N PRO A 125 -5.21 -0.41 -5.95
CA PRO A 125 -5.97 -0.48 -7.18
C PRO A 125 -5.30 -1.33 -8.26
N GLU A 126 -6.08 -1.75 -9.26
CA GLU A 126 -5.56 -2.52 -10.40
C GLU A 126 -4.43 -1.74 -11.10
N GLY A 127 -3.30 -2.41 -11.28
CA GLY A 127 -2.11 -1.83 -11.92
C GLY A 127 -1.25 -0.95 -11.01
N TRP A 128 -1.58 -0.81 -9.72
CA TRP A 128 -0.74 -0.15 -8.71
C TRP A 128 0.01 -1.20 -7.88
N THR A 129 1.06 -0.79 -7.17
CA THR A 129 1.80 -1.65 -6.22
C THR A 129 1.85 -1.02 -4.84
N ALA A 130 1.98 -1.84 -3.79
CA ALA A 130 2.21 -1.34 -2.44
C ALA A 130 3.54 -0.58 -2.36
N ASP A 131 3.56 0.55 -1.65
CA ASP A 131 4.74 1.38 -1.43
C ASP A 131 5.60 0.75 -0.31
N PRO A 132 6.76 0.15 -0.62
CA PRO A 132 7.57 -0.53 0.40
C PRO A 132 8.12 0.44 1.44
N ALA A 133 8.28 1.72 1.11
CA ALA A 133 8.79 2.74 2.04
C ALA A 133 7.76 3.09 3.13
N LYS A 134 6.47 2.90 2.84
CA LYS A 134 5.36 3.29 3.73
C LYS A 134 4.65 2.13 4.40
N ARG A 135 5.17 0.91 4.27
CA ARG A 135 4.54 -0.34 4.76
C ARG A 135 3.95 -0.25 6.18
N ASN A 136 4.68 0.39 7.10
CA ASN A 136 4.32 0.50 8.52
C ASN A 136 3.65 1.85 8.89
N GLU A 137 3.44 2.72 7.91
CA GLU A 137 2.76 3.99 8.15
C GLU A 137 1.25 3.77 8.25
N ILE A 138 0.59 4.63 9.03
CA ILE A 138 -0.83 4.55 9.31
C ILE A 138 -1.59 5.39 8.30
N SER A 139 -2.36 4.73 7.43
CA SER A 139 -3.26 5.38 6.49
C SER A 139 -4.15 4.35 5.82
N SER A 140 -5.41 4.73 5.58
CA SER A 140 -6.33 3.97 4.73
C SER A 140 -6.39 4.50 3.29
N SER A 141 -5.59 5.52 2.97
CA SER A 141 -5.58 6.14 1.64
C SER A 141 -4.73 5.31 0.68
N GLU A 142 -5.35 4.83 -0.40
CA GLU A 142 -4.66 4.15 -1.51
C GLU A 142 -3.57 5.05 -2.11
N ASP A 143 -3.88 6.32 -2.36
CA ASP A 143 -2.91 7.30 -2.84
C ASP A 143 -1.72 7.42 -1.89
N PHE A 144 -1.91 7.24 -0.59
CA PHE A 144 -0.80 7.31 0.36
C PHE A 144 -0.01 6.01 0.43
N CYS A 145 -0.65 4.84 0.37
CA CYS A 145 -0.02 3.54 0.62
C CYS A 145 0.46 2.81 -0.63
N CYS A 146 0.00 3.24 -1.81
CA CYS A 146 0.29 2.60 -3.09
C CYS A 146 1.06 3.54 -4.03
N LEU A 147 1.77 2.95 -4.98
CA LEU A 147 2.49 3.62 -6.05
C LEU A 147 1.77 3.35 -7.38
N PRO A 148 1.41 4.40 -8.14
CA PRO A 148 0.83 4.23 -9.47
C PRO A 148 1.88 3.71 -10.46
N PRO A 149 1.45 3.07 -11.55
CA PRO A 149 2.37 2.65 -12.59
C PRO A 149 2.94 3.89 -13.28
N CYS A 150 4.22 3.87 -13.61
CA CYS A 150 4.88 4.98 -14.28
C CYS A 150 4.30 5.28 -15.66
N SER A 151 3.59 4.33 -16.29
CA SER A 151 2.82 4.58 -17.51
C SER A 151 1.73 5.64 -17.38
N SER A 152 1.31 5.97 -16.14
CA SER A 152 0.38 7.08 -15.87
C SER A 152 1.04 8.46 -15.90
N HIS A 153 2.38 8.51 -15.83
CA HIS A 153 3.15 9.76 -15.84
C HIS A 153 3.47 10.22 -17.27
N ASN A 154 3.27 11.51 -17.49
CA ASN A 154 3.60 12.13 -18.77
C ASN A 154 5.05 12.64 -18.79
N CYS A 155 5.94 11.86 -19.39
CA CYS A 155 7.34 12.23 -19.63
C CYS A 155 7.53 13.08 -20.90
N SER A 156 6.61 14.00 -21.21
CA SER A 156 6.68 14.87 -22.41
C SER A 156 7.80 15.91 -22.40
N ILE A 157 8.53 16.06 -21.28
CA ILE A 157 9.66 16.97 -21.24
C ILE A 157 10.72 16.46 -22.21
N ALA A 158 11.16 17.33 -23.13
CA ALA A 158 12.15 16.98 -24.13
C ALA A 158 13.38 16.32 -23.48
N GLY A 159 13.68 15.10 -23.92
CA GLY A 159 14.80 14.30 -23.42
C GLY A 159 14.54 13.49 -22.16
N TYR A 160 13.27 13.27 -21.82
CA TYR A 160 12.87 12.27 -20.83
C TYR A 160 12.03 11.17 -21.50
N ALA A 161 12.18 9.94 -21.01
CA ALA A 161 11.39 8.78 -21.38
C ALA A 161 10.85 8.10 -20.14
N ASN A 162 9.78 7.33 -20.31
CA ASN A 162 9.22 6.55 -19.21
C ASN A 162 10.22 5.47 -18.76
N ALA A 163 10.34 5.23 -17.45
CA ALA A 163 11.22 4.23 -16.87
C ALA A 163 10.92 2.78 -17.33
N GLY A 164 9.81 2.57 -18.04
CA GLY A 164 9.46 1.33 -18.72
C GLY A 164 8.25 0.64 -18.09
N ALA A 165 7.80 -0.43 -18.75
CA ALA A 165 6.73 -1.27 -18.23
C ALA A 165 7.15 -1.90 -16.89
N GLY A 166 6.30 -1.82 -15.87
CA GLY A 166 6.56 -2.36 -14.54
C GLY A 166 7.32 -1.44 -13.58
N ALA A 167 7.67 -0.21 -13.99
CA ALA A 167 8.13 0.82 -13.06
C ALA A 167 6.95 1.47 -12.34
N PHE A 168 7.14 1.84 -11.07
CA PHE A 168 6.14 2.50 -10.23
C PHE A 168 6.78 3.70 -9.51
N GLY A 169 6.02 4.77 -9.34
CA GLY A 169 6.50 6.00 -8.72
C GLY A 169 5.40 7.04 -8.62
N ARG A 170 5.59 8.05 -7.77
CA ARG A 170 4.60 9.11 -7.50
C ARG A 170 4.86 10.37 -8.30
N SER A 171 6.07 10.49 -8.83
CA SER A 171 6.56 11.72 -9.43
C SER A 171 7.21 11.46 -10.77
N ASN A 172 7.27 12.50 -11.60
CA ASN A 172 8.03 12.47 -12.84
C ASN A 172 9.53 12.20 -12.58
N GLY A 173 10.06 12.57 -11.41
CA GLY A 173 11.47 12.28 -11.08
C GLY A 173 11.76 10.80 -10.87
N GLU A 174 10.77 10.03 -10.41
CA GLU A 174 10.87 8.58 -10.23
C GLU A 174 10.51 7.84 -11.52
N CYS A 175 9.53 8.35 -12.26
CA CYS A 175 8.97 7.68 -13.44
C CYS A 175 9.57 8.09 -14.78
N CYS A 176 10.25 9.22 -14.85
CA CYS A 176 10.87 9.70 -16.09
C CYS A 176 12.38 9.63 -15.97
N GLN A 177 12.99 8.81 -16.82
CA GLN A 177 14.43 8.70 -16.95
C GLN A 177 14.93 9.63 -18.06
N LYS A 178 16.13 10.18 -17.87
CA LYS A 178 16.79 10.95 -18.93
C LYS A 178 17.04 10.06 -20.14
N THR A 179 16.92 10.63 -21.33
CA THR A 179 17.35 10.01 -22.57
C THR A 179 18.73 10.52 -22.97
N CYS A 180 19.33 9.90 -23.98
CA CYS A 180 20.63 10.32 -24.50
C CYS A 180 20.67 11.77 -25.00
N SER A 181 19.54 12.42 -25.28
CA SER A 181 19.53 13.84 -25.67
C SER A 181 19.90 14.80 -24.53
N LEU A 182 19.77 14.35 -23.27
CA LEU A 182 20.22 15.10 -22.09
C LEU A 182 21.53 14.54 -21.50
N HIS A 183 22.12 13.54 -22.15
CA HIS A 183 23.36 12.92 -21.68
C HIS A 183 24.57 13.72 -22.16
N SER A 184 25.53 13.93 -21.26
CA SER A 184 26.82 14.51 -21.59
C SER A 184 27.86 13.41 -21.59
N CYS A 185 28.43 13.13 -22.76
CA CYS A 185 29.44 12.09 -22.91
C CYS A 185 30.72 12.42 -22.13
N SER A 186 31.31 11.41 -21.50
CA SER A 186 32.62 11.54 -20.88
C SER A 186 33.72 11.93 -21.87
N LYS A 187 34.85 12.44 -21.37
CA LYS A 187 35.98 12.88 -22.19
C LYS A 187 36.46 11.80 -23.16
N GLY A 188 36.63 12.17 -24.43
CA GLY A 188 37.07 11.26 -25.51
C GLY A 188 35.94 10.45 -26.14
N LEU A 189 34.70 10.66 -25.67
CA LEU A 189 33.49 10.10 -26.26
C LEU A 189 32.64 11.23 -26.87
N ARG A 190 31.85 10.88 -27.87
CA ARG A 190 30.86 11.74 -28.51
C ARG A 190 29.50 11.07 -28.54
N ALA A 191 28.44 11.87 -28.63
CA ALA A 191 27.08 11.34 -28.76
C ALA A 191 26.91 10.57 -30.09
N VAL A 192 26.23 9.44 -30.03
CA VAL A 192 25.90 8.65 -31.21
C VAL A 192 24.66 9.24 -31.89
N GLU A 193 24.76 9.53 -33.19
CA GLU A 193 23.61 10.00 -33.98
C GLU A 193 22.49 8.96 -34.00
N GLY A 194 21.24 9.42 -33.93
CA GLY A 194 20.06 8.54 -33.91
C GLY A 194 19.74 7.88 -32.55
N ARG A 195 20.58 8.06 -31.51
CA ARG A 195 20.34 7.48 -30.17
C ARG A 195 19.67 8.42 -29.17
N SER A 196 19.25 9.63 -29.57
CA SER A 196 18.73 10.68 -28.69
C SER A 196 17.54 10.28 -27.81
N ALA A 197 16.75 9.28 -28.24
CA ALA A 197 15.58 8.78 -27.52
C ALA A 197 15.86 7.55 -26.62
N LEU A 198 17.08 7.01 -26.60
CA LEU A 198 17.40 5.84 -25.78
C LEU A 198 17.46 6.19 -24.29
N SER A 199 17.05 5.24 -23.45
CA SER A 199 17.06 5.32 -21.99
C SER A 199 17.41 3.94 -21.37
N PRO A 200 18.04 3.87 -20.18
CA PRO A 200 18.68 4.97 -19.44
C PRO A 200 19.78 5.67 -20.23
N SER A 201 20.06 6.92 -19.84
CA SER A 201 21.12 7.74 -20.42
C SER A 201 22.47 7.47 -19.74
N ASP A 202 23.27 6.59 -20.32
CA ASP A 202 24.63 6.28 -19.87
C ASP A 202 25.62 6.31 -21.05
N ASP A 203 26.93 6.36 -20.76
CA ASP A 203 27.96 6.45 -21.81
C ASP A 203 27.94 5.22 -22.74
N GLU A 204 27.67 4.03 -22.20
CA GLU A 204 27.67 2.78 -22.97
C GLU A 204 26.56 2.77 -24.04
N ARG A 205 25.42 3.38 -23.75
CA ARG A 205 24.28 3.48 -24.67
C ARG A 205 24.33 4.72 -25.55
N CYS A 206 24.69 5.86 -24.97
CA CYS A 206 24.55 7.16 -25.61
C CYS A 206 25.77 7.63 -26.39
N CYS A 207 26.94 7.09 -26.06
CA CYS A 207 28.20 7.64 -26.53
C CYS A 207 29.06 6.58 -27.24
N GLU A 208 29.99 7.07 -28.04
CA GLU A 208 31.02 6.25 -28.70
C GLU A 208 32.34 7.04 -28.77
N PRO A 209 33.49 6.38 -28.94
CA PRO A 209 34.75 7.08 -29.15
C PRO A 209 34.70 8.11 -30.30
N GLU A 210 35.40 9.25 -30.14
CA GLU A 210 35.41 10.32 -31.15
C GLU A 210 35.87 9.85 -32.54
N GLY A 211 36.75 8.84 -32.61
CA GLY A 211 37.25 8.26 -33.86
C GLY A 211 36.23 7.44 -34.66
N CYS A 212 35.08 7.09 -34.07
CA CYS A 212 34.07 6.26 -34.74
C CYS A 212 33.38 6.96 -35.93
N SER A 213 33.26 8.30 -35.92
CA SER A 213 32.76 9.05 -37.09
C SER A 213 33.66 8.85 -38.31
N LYS A 214 34.97 8.92 -38.10
CA LYS A 214 35.97 8.72 -39.17
C LYS A 214 35.87 7.30 -39.71
N LEU A 215 35.79 6.28 -38.85
CA LEU A 215 35.64 4.89 -39.27
C LEU A 215 34.45 4.66 -40.22
N ARG A 216 33.29 5.30 -39.97
CA ARG A 216 32.12 5.18 -40.85
C ARG A 216 32.33 5.74 -42.26
N SER A 217 33.31 6.61 -42.45
CA SER A 217 33.67 7.12 -43.78
C SER A 217 34.67 6.24 -44.53
N LEU A 218 35.23 5.21 -43.87
CA LEU A 218 36.21 4.28 -44.42
C LEU A 218 35.54 3.01 -44.96
N THR A 219 36.25 2.31 -45.85
CA THR A 219 35.80 1.04 -46.41
C THR A 219 36.21 -0.12 -45.49
N LYS A 220 35.25 -0.96 -45.08
CA LYS A 220 35.53 -2.15 -44.25
C LYS A 220 36.28 -3.18 -45.10
N LEU A 221 37.38 -3.71 -44.59
CA LEU A 221 38.06 -4.85 -45.23
C LEU A 221 37.16 -6.10 -45.15
N SER A 222 36.92 -6.74 -46.29
CA SER A 222 36.10 -7.96 -46.40
C SER A 222 36.78 -9.18 -45.77
N ASP A 223 38.09 -9.28 -45.92
CA ASP A 223 38.91 -10.44 -45.58
C ASP A 223 40.40 -10.06 -45.63
N GLY A 224 40.95 -9.55 -44.54
CA GLY A 224 42.38 -9.25 -44.53
C GLY A 224 42.86 -8.39 -43.37
N THR A 225 44.17 -8.22 -43.35
CA THR A 225 44.89 -7.26 -42.50
C THR A 225 45.23 -6.02 -43.31
N CYS A 226 45.38 -4.86 -42.68
CA CYS A 226 45.83 -3.63 -43.35
C CYS A 226 47.08 -3.83 -44.23
N ASN A 227 47.98 -4.77 -43.87
CA ASN A 227 49.23 -5.03 -44.58
C ASN A 227 49.09 -5.37 -46.08
N SER A 228 47.91 -5.75 -46.57
CA SER A 228 47.69 -6.04 -48.00
C SER A 228 47.32 -4.83 -48.85
N LEU A 229 47.10 -3.67 -48.23
CA LEU A 229 46.71 -2.45 -48.94
C LEU A 229 47.89 -1.73 -49.57
N SER A 230 47.63 -1.07 -50.69
CA SER A 230 48.56 -0.11 -51.30
C SER A 230 48.76 1.10 -50.38
N LYS A 231 49.78 1.91 -50.68
CA LYS A 231 49.99 3.16 -49.94
C LYS A 231 48.80 4.12 -50.12
N GLU A 232 48.25 4.16 -51.32
CA GLU A 232 47.16 5.05 -51.71
C GLU A 232 45.83 4.65 -51.06
N ASP A 233 45.61 3.34 -50.85
CA ASP A 233 44.37 2.80 -50.28
C ASP A 233 44.42 2.62 -48.75
N CYS A 234 45.60 2.71 -48.14
CA CYS A 234 45.77 2.39 -46.73
C CYS A 234 44.86 3.23 -45.82
N ASP A 235 44.86 4.56 -45.97
CA ASP A 235 44.10 5.45 -45.08
C ASP A 235 42.59 5.51 -45.39
N SER A 236 42.13 4.82 -46.45
CA SER A 236 40.71 4.76 -46.85
C SER A 236 39.99 3.51 -46.34
N HIS A 237 40.68 2.64 -45.60
CA HIS A 237 40.15 1.36 -45.10
C HIS A 237 40.23 1.21 -43.58
N TYR A 238 39.44 0.29 -43.05
CA TYR A 238 39.52 -0.12 -41.65
C TYR A 238 39.30 -1.62 -41.47
N TYR A 239 39.85 -2.12 -40.37
CA TYR A 239 39.68 -3.48 -39.90
C TYR A 239 38.64 -3.52 -38.78
N GLY A 240 37.77 -4.53 -38.80
CA GLY A 240 36.79 -4.79 -37.75
C GLY A 240 36.79 -6.25 -37.37
N SER A 241 36.92 -6.56 -36.07
CA SER A 241 36.86 -7.93 -35.57
C SER A 241 36.12 -8.03 -34.25
N PHE A 242 35.48 -9.17 -34.01
CA PHE A 242 34.79 -9.45 -32.76
C PHE A 242 35.74 -10.16 -31.78
N ALA A 243 36.10 -9.49 -30.70
CA ALA A 243 36.91 -10.05 -29.63
C ALA A 243 36.02 -10.84 -28.66
N LYS A 244 35.95 -12.17 -28.87
CA LYS A 244 35.11 -13.07 -28.06
C LYS A 244 35.39 -13.00 -26.56
N SER A 245 36.65 -12.79 -26.16
CA SER A 245 37.05 -12.70 -24.76
C SER A 245 36.40 -11.53 -24.02
N GLU A 246 36.05 -10.46 -24.73
CA GLU A 246 35.51 -9.24 -24.15
C GLU A 246 34.05 -9.00 -24.51
N ASN A 247 33.48 -9.85 -25.38
CA ASN A 247 32.15 -9.66 -25.96
C ASN A 247 32.00 -8.27 -26.62
N LYS A 248 33.06 -7.81 -27.30
CA LYS A 248 33.13 -6.46 -27.91
C LYS A 248 33.65 -6.53 -29.34
N THR A 249 33.17 -5.61 -30.16
CA THR A 249 33.73 -5.37 -31.50
C THR A 249 34.85 -4.35 -31.40
N ILE A 250 36.02 -4.73 -31.91
CA ILE A 250 37.21 -3.90 -32.03
C ILE A 250 37.29 -3.40 -33.47
N TRP A 251 37.52 -2.10 -33.61
CA TRP A 251 37.66 -1.42 -34.87
C TRP A 251 39.01 -0.71 -34.91
N ALA A 252 39.74 -0.78 -36.02
CA ALA A 252 41.00 -0.05 -36.16
C ALA A 252 41.11 0.51 -37.58
N PRO A 253 41.32 1.84 -37.75
CA PRO A 253 41.61 2.38 -39.07
C PRO A 253 42.96 1.86 -39.54
N CYS A 254 43.11 1.64 -40.84
CA CYS A 254 44.43 1.37 -41.41
C CYS A 254 45.22 2.68 -41.52
N SER A 255 46.54 2.62 -41.32
CA SER A 255 47.43 3.78 -41.42
C SER A 255 48.79 3.41 -42.00
N PHE A 256 49.28 4.19 -42.95
CA PHE A 256 50.53 3.88 -43.66
C PHE A 256 51.76 4.29 -42.84
N ASP A 257 52.62 3.32 -42.55
CA ASP A 257 53.87 3.55 -41.82
C ASP A 257 55.02 3.74 -42.82
N PHE A 258 55.43 5.00 -43.00
CA PHE A 258 56.51 5.37 -43.93
C PHE A 258 57.88 4.80 -43.53
N GLY A 259 58.11 4.50 -42.24
CA GLY A 259 59.38 3.94 -41.78
C GLY A 259 59.58 2.50 -42.23
N TYR A 260 58.49 1.75 -42.36
CA TYR A 260 58.51 0.34 -42.78
C TYR A 260 57.91 0.12 -44.18
N ASN A 261 57.44 1.19 -44.83
CA ASN A 261 56.78 1.16 -46.14
C ASN A 261 55.65 0.11 -46.21
N LEU A 262 54.80 0.06 -45.18
CA LEU A 262 53.69 -0.87 -45.08
C LEU A 262 52.49 -0.28 -44.34
N CYS A 263 51.29 -0.75 -44.68
CA CYS A 263 50.05 -0.32 -44.05
C CYS A 263 49.78 -1.12 -42.77
N ARG A 264 49.55 -0.44 -41.62
CA ARG A 264 49.38 -1.05 -40.29
C ARG A 264 48.00 -0.75 -39.71
N LEU A 265 47.62 -1.50 -38.69
CA LEU A 265 46.49 -1.14 -37.83
C LEU A 265 46.87 0.10 -37.02
N GLY A 266 46.01 1.11 -37.06
CA GLY A 266 46.07 2.27 -36.18
C GLY A 266 45.56 1.96 -34.78
N THR A 267 45.28 3.01 -34.01
CA THR A 267 44.73 2.87 -32.65
C THR A 267 43.38 2.17 -32.67
N GLU A 268 43.25 1.12 -31.86
CA GLU A 268 42.01 0.38 -31.68
C GLU A 268 40.94 1.26 -31.02
N LEU A 269 39.73 1.16 -31.55
CA LEU A 269 38.52 1.81 -31.09
C LEU A 269 37.53 0.71 -30.69
N VAL A 270 37.06 0.78 -29.45
CA VAL A 270 36.12 -0.18 -28.89
C VAL A 270 34.79 0.51 -28.67
N GLY A 271 33.69 -0.12 -29.10
CA GLY A 271 32.34 0.39 -28.86
C GLY A 271 31.82 1.39 -29.90
N CYS A 272 32.37 1.40 -31.13
CA CYS A 272 31.71 2.11 -32.23
C CYS A 272 30.39 1.42 -32.57
N ALA A 273 29.31 2.20 -32.65
CA ALA A 273 28.02 1.71 -33.12
C ALA A 273 28.08 1.45 -34.63
N GLU A 274 27.68 0.26 -35.08
CA GLU A 274 27.40 0.00 -36.51
C GLU A 274 26.19 0.81 -36.97
#